data_AF-U4TN70-F1
#
_entry.id   AF-U4TN70-F1
#
_cell.length_a   1.000
_cell.length_b   1.000
_cell.length_c   1.000
_cell.angle_alpha   90.00
_cell.angle_beta   90.00
_cell.angle_gamma   90.00
#
_symmetry.space_group_name_H-M   'P 1'
#
loop_
_entity.id
_entity.type
_entity.pdbx_description
1 polymer ?
#
loop_
_entity_poly.entity_id
_entity_poly.type
_entity_poly.pdbx_seq_one_letter_code
_entity_poly.pdbx_strand_id
1 'polypeptide(L)'
;MFNKTFRKLLLALSIVIGILLTVPSGQLAKADADSMTDLATSAFSNSSAYKKVFDRITSQTPQIVKPIFDANGDESGEMLVYSYSTKATSKITSHPAISGQFTTEVLSPLTVFYDRESNEITHVVLLDYAAGAKSQKAIPIMDFVTGQQNEITPDEAKVDTETLARDVQNRQSILLKDAVEQQQTADSNRQVSSSMSPTQGKQKASPNSIVTCQIFTCTAYASGGGRYDETCNRINDWVCGGMPKFWAYVVCTGVEAWGCYVPKYKVCVNGYWTAANVCPTMVG
;
A
#
# COMPACT_ATOMS: atom_id res chain seq x y z
N MET A 1 -0.53 70.72 37.64
CA MET A 1 -0.98 71.11 36.29
C MET A 1 -0.43 70.11 35.29
N PHE A 2 -1.26 69.23 34.73
CA PHE A 2 -0.80 68.30 33.69
C PHE A 2 -0.60 69.06 32.36
N ASN A 3 0.58 68.87 31.76
CA ASN A 3 0.99 69.55 30.53
C ASN A 3 0.00 69.27 29.40
N LYS A 4 -0.44 70.30 28.67
CA LYS A 4 -1.42 70.19 27.57
C LYS A 4 -0.98 69.17 26.50
N THR A 5 0.32 68.94 26.35
CA THR A 5 0.89 67.94 25.45
C THR A 5 0.61 66.50 25.90
N PHE A 6 0.63 66.24 27.21
CA PHE A 6 0.38 64.91 27.77
C PHE A 6 -1.08 64.47 27.60
N ARG A 7 -2.03 65.42 27.71
CA ARG A 7 -3.46 65.16 27.44
C ARG A 7 -3.74 64.79 25.99
N LYS A 8 -3.03 65.38 25.03
CA LYS A 8 -3.18 65.05 23.60
C LYS A 8 -2.62 63.66 23.28
N LEU A 9 -1.52 63.27 23.93
CA LEU A 9 -0.91 61.96 23.73
C LEU A 9 -1.80 60.83 24.28
N LEU A 10 -2.40 61.03 25.45
CA LEU A 10 -3.34 60.07 26.04
C LEU A 10 -4.61 59.87 25.20
N LEU A 11 -5.11 60.94 24.59
CA LEU A 11 -6.28 60.87 23.69
C LEU A 11 -5.95 60.20 22.35
N ALA A 12 -4.74 60.38 21.82
CA ALA A 12 -4.31 59.66 20.63
C ALA A 12 -4.14 58.16 20.91
N LEU A 13 -3.59 57.80 22.08
CA LEU A 13 -3.38 56.41 22.47
C LEU A 13 -4.69 55.65 22.69
N SER A 14 -5.71 56.29 23.26
CA SER A 14 -7.02 55.65 23.47
C SER A 14 -7.79 55.42 22.17
N ILE A 15 -7.61 56.25 21.14
CA ILE A 15 -8.21 56.02 19.81
C ILE A 15 -7.54 54.83 19.10
N VAL A 16 -6.21 54.69 19.21
CA VAL A 16 -5.49 53.55 18.60
C VAL A 16 -5.86 52.23 19.27
N ILE A 17 -6.00 52.21 20.60
CA ILE A 17 -6.42 51.00 21.34
C ILE A 17 -7.88 50.64 21.01
N GLY A 18 -8.75 51.63 20.82
CA GLY A 18 -10.14 51.41 20.41
C GLY A 18 -10.27 50.75 19.04
N ILE A 19 -9.43 51.14 18.06
CA ILE A 19 -9.42 50.57 16.71
C ILE A 19 -8.88 49.12 16.72
N LEU A 20 -7.87 48.84 17.54
CA LEU A 20 -7.31 47.49 17.70
C LEU A 20 -8.28 46.49 18.37
N LEU A 21 -9.22 46.97 19.19
CA LEU A 21 -10.21 46.11 19.88
C LEU A 21 -11.50 45.89 19.07
N THR A 22 -11.69 46.60 17.95
CA THR A 22 -12.83 46.40 17.04
C THR A 22 -12.51 45.58 15.79
N VAL A 23 -11.28 45.08 15.65
CA VAL A 23 -11.01 44.06 14.64
C VAL A 23 -11.74 42.79 15.11
N PRO A 24 -12.79 42.33 14.41
CA PRO A 24 -13.48 41.14 14.82
C PRO A 24 -12.45 40.02 14.84
N SER A 25 -12.35 39.32 15.98
CA SER A 25 -11.61 38.07 16.16
C SER A 25 -12.26 36.94 15.33
N GLY A 26 -12.54 37.23 14.07
CA GLY A 26 -13.10 36.31 13.10
C GLY A 26 -12.02 35.31 12.74
N GLN A 27 -12.09 34.14 13.37
CA GLN A 27 -11.86 32.85 12.73
C GLN A 27 -10.91 32.87 11.52
N LEU A 28 -9.65 33.24 11.73
CA LEU A 28 -8.64 33.38 10.67
C LEU A 28 -7.73 32.14 10.58
N ALA A 29 -8.22 30.97 10.98
CA ALA A 29 -7.38 29.77 11.09
C ALA A 29 -8.06 28.47 10.66
N LYS A 30 -9.19 28.53 9.93
CA LYS A 30 -9.86 27.31 9.44
C LYS A 30 -10.17 27.28 7.94
N ALA A 31 -9.80 28.33 7.20
CA ALA A 31 -10.02 28.42 5.75
C ALA A 31 -8.78 28.06 4.90
N ASP A 32 -7.59 27.99 5.48
CA ASP A 32 -6.35 27.73 4.71
C ASP A 32 -5.92 26.26 4.68
N ALA A 33 -6.29 25.45 5.68
CA ALA A 33 -5.87 24.04 5.74
C ALA A 33 -6.54 23.16 4.67
N ASP A 34 -7.81 23.43 4.32
CA ASP A 34 -8.47 22.76 3.20
C ASP A 34 -7.84 23.18 1.85
N SER A 35 -7.18 24.35 1.77
CA SER A 35 -6.63 24.86 0.52
C SER A 35 -5.36 24.14 0.07
N MET A 36 -4.47 23.76 0.99
CA MET A 36 -3.20 23.14 0.60
C MET A 36 -3.39 21.69 0.18
N THR A 37 -4.24 20.94 0.88
CA THR A 37 -4.56 19.56 0.52
C THR A 37 -5.26 19.48 -0.84
N ASP A 38 -6.15 20.42 -1.14
CA ASP A 38 -6.80 20.51 -2.45
C ASP A 38 -5.78 20.84 -3.55
N LEU A 39 -4.84 21.75 -3.29
CA LEU A 39 -3.75 22.07 -4.22
C LEU A 39 -2.85 20.85 -4.46
N ALA A 40 -2.40 20.18 -3.39
CA ALA A 40 -1.55 19.00 -3.49
C ALA A 40 -2.24 17.83 -4.22
N THR A 41 -3.53 17.60 -3.93
CA THR A 41 -4.34 16.56 -4.58
C THR A 41 -4.58 16.89 -6.06
N SER A 42 -4.83 18.16 -6.37
CA SER A 42 -4.96 18.64 -7.76
C SER A 42 -3.65 18.51 -8.51
N ALA A 43 -2.52 18.95 -7.93
CA ALA A 43 -1.19 18.80 -8.51
C ALA A 43 -0.86 17.32 -8.77
N PHE A 44 -1.19 16.43 -7.82
CA PHE A 44 -1.00 14.99 -8.00
C PHE A 44 -1.83 14.43 -9.14
N SER A 45 -3.15 14.63 -9.14
CA SER A 45 -4.05 14.11 -10.18
C SER A 45 -3.68 14.59 -11.60
N ASN A 46 -3.08 15.78 -11.72
CA ASN A 46 -2.62 16.33 -13.00
C ASN A 46 -1.19 15.91 -13.39
N SER A 47 -0.44 15.26 -12.49
CA SER A 47 0.94 14.85 -12.73
C SER A 47 1.07 13.68 -13.70
N SER A 48 2.23 13.57 -14.35
CA SER A 48 2.56 12.40 -15.19
C SER A 48 2.71 11.12 -14.35
N ALA A 49 3.15 11.25 -13.09
CA ALA A 49 3.27 10.14 -12.16
C ALA A 49 1.91 9.51 -11.84
N TYR A 50 0.86 10.31 -11.64
CA TYR A 50 -0.50 9.80 -11.39
C TYR A 50 -0.99 8.86 -12.49
N LYS A 51 -0.72 9.18 -13.76
CA LYS A 51 -1.06 8.31 -14.90
C LYS A 51 -0.39 6.93 -14.84
N LYS A 52 0.74 6.80 -14.14
CA LYS A 52 1.46 5.52 -13.96
C LYS A 52 0.88 4.67 -12.83
N VAL A 53 0.13 5.26 -11.90
CA VAL A 53 -0.29 4.63 -10.64
C VAL A 53 -1.81 4.58 -10.45
N PHE A 54 -2.60 5.34 -11.21
CA PHE A 54 -4.04 5.54 -10.95
C PHE A 54 -4.86 4.25 -11.01
N ASP A 55 -4.44 3.26 -11.80
CA ASP A 55 -5.15 1.99 -11.98
C ASP A 55 -5.04 1.07 -10.75
N ARG A 56 -4.10 1.37 -9.85
CA ARG A 56 -3.79 0.56 -8.67
C ARG A 56 -3.97 1.30 -7.35
N ILE A 57 -4.17 2.60 -7.38
CA ILE A 57 -4.59 3.35 -6.18
C ILE A 57 -6.00 2.91 -5.80
N THR A 58 -6.23 2.58 -4.53
CA THR A 58 -7.53 2.05 -4.08
C THR A 58 -8.54 3.12 -3.66
N SER A 59 -8.13 4.38 -3.60
CA SER A 59 -8.96 5.53 -3.19
C SER A 59 -8.52 6.81 -3.90
N GLN A 60 -9.45 7.62 -4.37
CA GLN A 60 -9.14 8.92 -4.98
C GLN A 60 -8.69 9.97 -3.95
N THR A 61 -9.00 9.74 -2.67
CA THR A 61 -8.56 10.61 -1.56
C THR A 61 -7.41 9.97 -0.79
N PRO A 62 -6.45 10.78 -0.30
CA PRO A 62 -5.37 10.26 0.53
C PRO A 62 -5.92 9.78 1.88
N GLN A 63 -5.27 8.77 2.45
CA GLN A 63 -5.58 8.23 3.77
C GLN A 63 -4.87 8.99 4.89
N ILE A 64 -3.70 9.53 4.58
CA ILE A 64 -2.90 10.35 5.50
C ILE A 64 -2.50 11.60 4.75
N VAL A 65 -2.60 12.72 5.44
CA VAL A 65 -2.15 14.03 5.01
C VAL A 65 -1.29 14.60 6.13
N LYS A 66 -0.06 15.02 5.81
CA LYS A 66 0.85 15.65 6.77
C LYS A 66 1.57 16.83 6.12
N PRO A 67 1.74 17.97 6.82
CA PRO A 67 2.60 19.04 6.34
C PRO A 67 4.07 18.59 6.32
N ILE A 68 4.84 19.16 5.40
CA ILE A 68 6.29 19.03 5.33
C ILE A 68 6.88 20.38 5.77
N PHE A 69 7.85 20.33 6.68
CA PHE A 69 8.52 21.52 7.19
C PHE A 69 9.96 21.62 6.67
N ASP A 70 10.40 22.83 6.38
CA ASP A 70 11.79 23.11 5.99
C ASP A 70 12.73 23.15 7.22
N ALA A 71 14.01 23.49 7.00
CA ALA A 71 15.00 23.58 8.06
C ALA A 71 14.74 24.71 9.08
N ASN A 72 13.91 25.70 8.74
CA ASN A 72 13.52 26.80 9.61
C ASN A 72 12.26 26.46 10.43
N GLY A 73 11.60 25.34 10.12
CA GLY A 73 10.33 24.93 10.71
C GLY A 73 9.12 25.54 10.01
N ASP A 74 9.31 26.17 8.86
CA ASP A 74 8.24 26.72 8.03
C ASP A 74 7.64 25.63 7.15
N GLU A 75 6.32 25.67 6.95
CA GLU A 75 5.60 24.72 6.10
C GLU A 75 5.98 24.91 4.63
N SER A 76 6.73 23.95 4.09
CA SER A 76 7.28 23.94 2.72
C SER A 76 6.49 23.07 1.76
N GLY A 77 5.56 22.25 2.24
CA GLY A 77 4.82 21.34 1.38
C GLY A 77 3.86 20.42 2.11
N GLU A 78 3.40 19.40 1.40
CA GLU A 78 2.45 18.43 1.91
C GLU A 78 2.81 17.00 1.47
N MET A 79 2.69 16.06 2.39
CA MET A 79 2.83 14.65 2.16
C MET A 79 1.45 13.99 2.16
N LEU A 80 1.08 13.39 1.04
CA LEU A 80 -0.16 12.63 0.87
C LEU A 80 0.17 11.13 0.82
N VAL A 81 -0.54 10.29 1.57
CA VAL A 81 -0.35 8.83 1.51
C VAL A 81 -1.61 8.16 1.01
N TYR A 82 -1.49 7.44 -0.10
CA TYR A 82 -2.55 6.64 -0.70
C TYR A 82 -2.30 5.15 -0.44
N SER A 83 -3.38 4.36 -0.42
CA SER A 83 -3.27 2.91 -0.52
C SER A 83 -3.10 2.49 -1.98
N TYR A 84 -2.12 1.64 -2.25
CA TYR A 84 -1.77 1.16 -3.57
C TYR A 84 -1.73 -0.37 -3.60
N SER A 85 -2.47 -0.97 -4.52
CA SER A 85 -2.58 -2.43 -4.64
C SER A 85 -1.37 -3.02 -5.36
N THR A 86 -0.59 -3.83 -4.64
CA THR A 86 0.50 -4.64 -5.19
C THR A 86 0.17 -6.13 -5.10
N LYS A 87 0.80 -6.94 -5.96
CA LYS A 87 0.51 -8.37 -6.09
C LYS A 87 1.77 -9.20 -5.87
N ALA A 88 1.69 -10.14 -4.94
CA ALA A 88 2.70 -11.17 -4.73
C ALA A 88 2.22 -12.50 -5.30
N THR A 89 3.01 -13.09 -6.19
CA THR A 89 2.77 -14.45 -6.71
C THR A 89 3.75 -15.44 -6.10
N SER A 90 3.25 -16.53 -5.51
CA SER A 90 4.03 -17.66 -5.01
C SER A 90 3.65 -18.93 -5.78
N LYS A 91 4.65 -19.70 -6.24
CA LYS A 91 4.41 -20.98 -6.91
C LYS A 91 4.10 -22.06 -5.89
N ILE A 92 3.19 -22.96 -6.23
CA ILE A 92 2.94 -24.17 -5.44
C ILE A 92 4.06 -25.16 -5.76
N THR A 93 5.00 -25.34 -4.82
CA THR A 93 6.12 -26.29 -4.96
C THR A 93 6.07 -27.44 -3.96
N SER A 94 5.19 -27.35 -2.96
CA SER A 94 5.12 -28.27 -1.82
C SER A 94 4.35 -29.56 -2.11
N HIS A 95 3.71 -29.71 -3.27
CA HIS A 95 2.91 -30.90 -3.57
C HIS A 95 3.04 -31.34 -5.05
N PRO A 96 3.42 -32.60 -5.35
CA PRO A 96 3.64 -33.06 -6.73
C PRO A 96 2.36 -33.23 -7.54
N ALA A 97 1.21 -33.45 -6.87
CA ALA A 97 -0.07 -33.67 -7.54
C ALA A 97 -0.82 -32.37 -7.95
N ILE A 98 -0.36 -31.20 -7.47
CA ILE A 98 -1.01 -29.91 -7.74
C ILE A 98 0.03 -28.92 -8.23
N SER A 99 -0.13 -28.46 -9.46
CA SER A 99 0.66 -27.36 -10.02
C SER A 99 -0.18 -26.09 -10.07
N GLY A 100 0.35 -24.97 -9.58
CA GLY A 100 -0.35 -23.70 -9.65
C GLY A 100 0.43 -22.56 -9.00
N GLN A 101 -0.24 -21.42 -8.84
CA GLN A 101 0.31 -20.24 -8.17
C GLN A 101 -0.75 -19.59 -7.28
N PHE A 102 -0.33 -19.14 -6.10
CA PHE A 102 -1.13 -18.24 -5.28
C PHE A 102 -0.82 -16.81 -5.67
N THR A 103 -1.86 -15.99 -5.78
CA THR A 103 -1.72 -14.53 -5.91
C THR A 103 -2.29 -13.90 -4.64
N THR A 104 -1.44 -13.15 -3.94
CA THR A 104 -1.80 -12.37 -2.76
C THR A 104 -1.80 -10.90 -3.14
N GLU A 105 -2.86 -10.19 -2.77
CA GLU A 105 -2.94 -8.74 -2.93
C GLU A 105 -2.56 -8.07 -1.61
N VAL A 106 -1.62 -7.11 -1.69
CA VAL A 106 -1.08 -6.37 -0.54
C VAL A 106 -1.28 -4.88 -0.79
N LEU A 107 -1.85 -4.16 0.18
CA LEU A 107 -1.97 -2.72 0.12
C LEU A 107 -0.69 -2.08 0.65
N SER A 108 0.07 -1.53 -0.29
CA SER A 108 1.32 -0.83 -0.06
C SER A 108 1.07 0.69 0.03
N PRO A 109 1.85 1.45 0.80
CA PRO A 109 1.72 2.89 0.84
C PRO A 109 2.37 3.51 -0.41
N LEU A 110 1.63 4.40 -1.05
CA LEU A 110 2.11 5.29 -2.11
C LEU A 110 2.10 6.72 -1.56
N THR A 111 3.28 7.27 -1.32
CA THR A 111 3.44 8.61 -0.77
C THR A 111 3.76 9.60 -1.86
N VAL A 112 3.05 10.72 -1.84
CA VAL A 112 3.19 11.82 -2.77
C VAL A 112 3.73 13.00 -1.99
N PHE A 113 4.83 13.57 -2.46
CA PHE A 113 5.46 14.76 -1.89
C PHE A 113 5.13 15.95 -2.80
N TYR A 114 4.39 16.90 -2.25
CA TYR A 114 4.05 18.16 -2.89
C TYR A 114 4.91 19.27 -2.29
N ASP A 115 5.55 20.05 -3.15
CA ASP A 115 6.35 21.22 -2.77
C ASP A 115 5.56 22.49 -3.02
N ARG A 116 5.40 23.32 -1.98
CA ARG A 116 4.56 24.51 -2.01
C ARG A 116 5.17 25.64 -2.84
N GLU A 117 6.49 25.79 -2.81
CA GLU A 117 7.19 26.90 -3.47
C GLU A 117 7.14 26.74 -4.99
N SER A 118 7.41 25.53 -5.48
CA SER A 118 7.32 25.17 -6.90
C SER A 118 5.89 24.86 -7.35
N ASN A 119 4.97 24.55 -6.43
CA ASN A 119 3.62 24.07 -6.72
C ASN A 119 3.64 22.79 -7.60
N GLU A 120 4.62 21.91 -7.34
CA GLU A 120 4.84 20.68 -8.11
C GLU A 120 4.91 19.45 -7.21
N ILE A 121 4.66 18.29 -7.82
CA ILE A 121 4.90 16.99 -7.20
C ILE A 121 6.36 16.64 -7.40
N THR A 122 7.13 16.64 -6.32
CA THR A 122 8.58 16.36 -6.36
C THR A 122 8.84 14.87 -6.40
N HIS A 123 8.06 14.08 -5.66
CA HIS A 123 8.24 12.62 -5.58
C HIS A 123 6.91 11.88 -5.45
N VAL A 124 6.84 10.69 -6.04
CA VAL A 124 5.74 9.74 -5.85
C VAL A 124 6.35 8.38 -5.57
N VAL A 125 6.40 8.02 -4.29
CA VAL A 125 7.21 6.91 -3.78
C VAL A 125 6.32 5.75 -3.33
N LEU A 126 6.55 4.57 -3.88
CA LEU A 126 5.93 3.32 -3.45
C LEU A 126 6.90 2.48 -2.64
N LEU A 127 6.48 2.02 -1.47
CA LEU A 127 7.14 0.94 -0.72
C LEU A 127 6.39 -0.36 -0.96
N ASP A 128 6.91 -1.25 -1.82
CA ASP A 128 6.17 -2.45 -2.23
C ASP A 128 6.25 -3.57 -1.19
N TYR A 129 5.27 -3.62 -0.30
CA TYR A 129 5.16 -4.64 0.73
C TYR A 129 4.79 -6.03 0.19
N ALA A 130 4.41 -6.18 -1.08
CA ALA A 130 4.21 -7.51 -1.67
C ALA A 130 5.51 -8.33 -1.72
N ALA A 131 6.68 -7.66 -1.77
CA ALA A 131 7.97 -8.35 -1.64
C ALA A 131 8.14 -8.96 -0.24
N GLY A 132 7.70 -8.26 0.80
CA GLY A 132 7.68 -8.73 2.19
C GLY A 132 6.83 -9.99 2.38
N ALA A 133 5.72 -10.11 1.63
CA ALA A 133 4.90 -11.32 1.64
C ALA A 133 5.60 -12.55 1.02
N LYS A 134 6.64 -12.36 0.20
CA LYS A 134 7.43 -13.46 -0.40
C LYS A 134 8.71 -13.74 0.37
N SER A 135 9.40 -12.70 0.85
CA SER A 135 10.70 -12.79 1.49
C SER A 135 10.86 -11.72 2.56
N GLN A 136 11.47 -12.08 3.69
CA GLN A 136 11.71 -11.18 4.83
C GLN A 136 12.91 -10.23 4.61
N LYS A 137 13.43 -10.09 3.39
CA LYS A 137 14.80 -9.56 3.20
C LYS A 137 14.87 -8.12 2.73
N ALA A 138 14.03 -7.73 1.77
CA ALA A 138 14.07 -6.39 1.19
C ALA A 138 12.67 -5.96 0.72
N ILE A 139 12.35 -4.70 0.94
CA ILE A 139 11.18 -3.99 0.45
C ILE A 139 11.65 -3.07 -0.67
N PRO A 140 11.25 -3.32 -1.93
CA PRO A 140 11.54 -2.43 -3.04
C PRO A 140 10.90 -1.06 -2.81
N ILE A 141 11.66 -0.02 -3.09
CA ILE A 141 11.19 1.36 -3.15
C ILE A 141 11.31 1.85 -4.60
N MET A 142 10.26 2.49 -5.09
CA MET A 142 10.23 3.07 -6.43
C MET A 142 9.69 4.50 -6.39
N ASP A 143 10.39 5.42 -7.05
CA ASP A 143 9.89 6.77 -7.29
C ASP A 143 9.40 6.90 -8.74
N PHE A 144 8.11 7.17 -8.92
CA PHE A 144 7.46 7.29 -10.22
C PHE A 144 7.73 8.62 -10.94
N VAL A 145 8.24 9.63 -10.23
CA VAL A 145 8.66 10.91 -10.81
C VAL A 145 10.05 10.76 -11.42
N THR A 146 11.03 10.36 -10.60
CA THR A 146 12.44 10.26 -11.02
C THR A 146 12.79 8.96 -11.73
N GLY A 147 11.98 7.91 -11.57
CA GLY A 147 12.26 6.56 -12.07
C GLY A 147 13.31 5.80 -11.26
N GLN A 148 13.80 6.38 -10.15
CA GLN A 148 14.78 5.73 -9.30
C GLN A 148 14.16 4.56 -8.52
N GLN A 149 14.99 3.54 -8.28
CA GLN A 149 14.64 2.36 -7.50
C GLN A 149 15.72 2.08 -6.47
N ASN A 150 15.30 1.56 -5.32
CA ASN A 150 16.20 1.10 -4.27
C ASN A 150 15.52 0.01 -3.46
N GLU A 151 16.21 -0.54 -2.47
CA GLU A 151 15.67 -1.49 -1.51
C GLU A 151 15.92 -0.98 -0.10
N ILE A 152 14.96 -1.22 0.80
CA ILE A 152 15.15 -1.06 2.24
C ILE A 152 14.86 -2.37 2.95
N THR A 153 15.56 -2.60 4.05
CA THR A 153 15.25 -3.73 4.92
C THR A 153 13.96 -3.46 5.70
N PRO A 154 13.22 -4.50 6.11
CA PRO A 154 12.06 -4.35 7.00
C PRO A 154 12.37 -3.58 8.29
N ASP A 155 13.57 -3.76 8.85
CA ASP A 155 14.03 -3.08 10.07
C ASP A 155 14.23 -1.57 9.87
N GLU A 156 14.73 -1.17 8.70
CA GLU A 156 14.84 0.24 8.30
C GLU A 156 13.46 0.85 8.01
N ALA A 157 12.58 0.09 7.35
CA ALA A 157 11.20 0.51 7.08
C ALA A 157 10.32 0.55 8.33
N LYS A 158 10.76 -0.11 9.42
CA LYS A 158 9.97 -0.37 10.63
C LYS A 158 8.66 -1.13 10.33
N VAL A 159 8.73 -2.12 9.45
CA VAL A 159 7.57 -2.93 9.05
C VAL A 159 7.78 -4.36 9.50
N ASP A 160 6.78 -4.93 10.18
CA ASP A 160 6.76 -6.34 10.56
C ASP A 160 6.39 -7.22 9.35
N THR A 161 7.35 -7.36 8.42
CA THR A 161 7.21 -8.24 7.27
C THR A 161 7.23 -9.72 7.64
N GLU A 162 7.74 -10.07 8.83
CA GLU A 162 7.74 -11.46 9.30
C GLU A 162 6.32 -11.92 9.62
N THR A 163 5.56 -11.12 10.39
CA THR A 163 4.15 -11.42 10.67
C THR A 163 3.34 -11.44 9.38
N LEU A 164 3.58 -10.48 8.46
CA LEU A 164 2.94 -10.49 7.14
C LEU A 164 3.23 -11.79 6.37
N ALA A 165 4.50 -12.18 6.26
CA ALA A 165 4.90 -13.38 5.54
C ALA A 165 4.30 -14.65 6.17
N ARG A 166 4.35 -14.75 7.51
CA ARG A 166 3.82 -15.90 8.26
C ARG A 166 2.32 -16.03 8.08
N ASP A 167 1.57 -14.92 8.19
CA ASP A 167 0.12 -14.91 7.99
C ASP A 167 -0.25 -15.34 6.57
N VAL A 168 0.45 -14.81 5.55
CA VAL A 168 0.22 -15.16 4.15
C VAL A 168 0.50 -16.65 3.92
N GLN A 169 1.63 -17.16 4.41
CA GLN A 169 2.00 -18.58 4.28
C GLN A 169 1.01 -19.50 4.98
N ASN A 170 0.56 -19.16 6.19
CA ASN A 170 -0.42 -19.95 6.93
C ASN A 170 -1.77 -20.03 6.19
N ARG A 171 -2.21 -18.94 5.56
CA ARG A 171 -3.45 -18.96 4.78
C ARG A 171 -3.31 -19.73 3.47
N GLN A 172 -2.18 -19.59 2.78
CA GLN A 172 -1.89 -20.36 1.57
C GLN A 172 -1.78 -21.87 1.85
N SER A 173 -1.24 -22.27 3.00
CA SER A 173 -1.10 -23.69 3.36
C SER A 173 -2.46 -24.34 3.68
N ILE A 174 -3.38 -23.62 4.32
CA ILE A 174 -4.76 -24.08 4.56
C ILE A 174 -5.45 -24.33 3.21
N LEU A 175 -5.39 -23.37 2.29
CA LEU A 175 -5.96 -23.53 0.95
C LEU A 175 -5.39 -24.72 0.19
N LEU A 176 -4.07 -24.92 0.25
CA LEU A 176 -3.43 -26.03 -0.42
C LEU A 176 -3.89 -27.37 0.16
N LYS A 177 -4.03 -27.44 1.49
CA LYS A 177 -4.53 -28.65 2.16
C LYS A 177 -5.94 -29.00 1.70
N ASP A 178 -6.85 -28.02 1.67
CA ASP A 178 -8.23 -28.22 1.20
C ASP A 178 -8.26 -28.68 -0.27
N ALA A 179 -7.39 -28.10 -1.12
CA ALA A 179 -7.28 -28.49 -2.53
C ALA A 179 -6.76 -29.94 -2.68
N VAL A 180 -5.79 -30.36 -1.88
CA VAL A 180 -5.26 -31.73 -1.88
C VAL A 180 -6.33 -32.73 -1.43
N GLU A 181 -7.05 -32.44 -0.35
CA GLU A 181 -8.13 -33.30 0.16
C GLU A 181 -9.27 -33.47 -0.87
N GLN A 182 -9.65 -32.39 -1.55
CA GLN A 182 -10.63 -32.44 -2.64
C GLN A 182 -10.16 -33.29 -3.82
N GLN A 183 -8.90 -33.12 -4.26
CA GLN A 183 -8.33 -33.88 -5.36
C GLN A 183 -8.24 -35.38 -5.01
N GLN A 184 -7.79 -35.72 -3.80
CA GLN A 184 -7.73 -37.11 -3.32
C GLN A 184 -9.12 -37.77 -3.26
N THR A 185 -10.14 -37.01 -2.84
CA THR A 185 -11.53 -37.51 -2.82
C THR A 185 -12.05 -37.74 -4.23
N ALA A 186 -11.77 -36.82 -5.16
CA ALA A 186 -12.14 -36.96 -6.57
C ALA A 186 -11.44 -38.17 -7.23
N ASP A 187 -10.16 -38.37 -6.96
CA ASP A 187 -9.40 -39.51 -7.49
C ASP A 187 -9.85 -40.84 -6.88
N SER A 188 -10.19 -40.87 -5.59
CA SER A 188 -10.81 -42.04 -4.94
C SER A 188 -12.17 -42.38 -5.57
N ASN A 189 -13.02 -41.38 -5.82
CA ASN A 189 -14.30 -41.59 -6.50
C ASN A 189 -14.14 -42.04 -7.95
N ARG A 190 -13.11 -41.56 -8.66
CA ARG A 190 -12.74 -42.05 -10.00
C ARG A 190 -12.27 -43.49 -9.97
N GLN A 191 -11.46 -43.88 -8.98
CA GLN A 191 -11.03 -45.27 -8.82
C GLN A 191 -12.22 -46.19 -8.54
N VAL A 192 -13.16 -45.77 -7.68
CA VAL A 192 -14.42 -46.51 -7.42
C VAL A 192 -15.30 -46.60 -8.67
N SER A 193 -15.39 -45.53 -9.46
CA SER A 193 -16.17 -45.52 -10.70
C SER A 193 -15.53 -46.36 -11.81
N SER A 194 -14.19 -46.39 -11.87
CA SER A 194 -13.43 -47.23 -12.81
C SER A 194 -13.39 -48.71 -12.42
N SER A 195 -13.66 -49.02 -11.15
CA SER A 195 -13.86 -50.40 -10.67
C SER A 195 -15.33 -50.86 -10.76
N MET A 196 -16.26 -49.97 -11.15
CA MET A 196 -17.66 -50.27 -11.47
C MET A 196 -18.03 -49.97 -12.93
N SER A 197 -17.14 -50.23 -13.90
CA SER A 197 -17.54 -50.30 -15.32
C SER A 197 -17.44 -51.72 -15.87
N PRO A 198 -18.51 -52.21 -16.52
CA PRO A 198 -18.62 -53.58 -16.99
C PRO A 198 -17.70 -53.81 -18.19
N THR A 199 -17.25 -55.05 -18.30
CA THR A 199 -16.55 -55.64 -19.43
C THR A 199 -17.20 -55.24 -20.77
N GLN A 200 -16.70 -54.24 -21.49
CA GLN A 200 -16.96 -54.10 -22.94
C GLN A 200 -16.08 -53.06 -23.64
N GLY A 201 -15.39 -53.50 -24.70
CA GLY A 201 -15.08 -52.69 -25.88
C GLY A 201 -13.81 -51.83 -25.84
N LYS A 202 -12.72 -52.35 -26.41
CA LYS A 202 -11.58 -51.56 -26.89
C LYS A 202 -12.06 -50.57 -27.97
N GLN A 203 -12.37 -49.32 -27.61
CA GLN A 203 -12.47 -48.23 -28.57
C GLN A 203 -11.24 -47.33 -28.48
N LYS A 204 -10.65 -47.09 -29.65
CA LYS A 204 -9.42 -46.34 -29.90
C LYS A 204 -9.49 -44.94 -29.29
N ALA A 205 -8.41 -44.55 -28.61
CA ALA A 205 -8.20 -43.18 -28.14
C ALA A 205 -8.24 -42.19 -29.32
N SER A 206 -9.11 -41.18 -29.23
CA SER A 206 -9.16 -40.02 -30.13
C SER A 206 -7.96 -39.10 -29.83
N PRO A 207 -7.27 -38.52 -30.84
CA PRO A 207 -6.02 -37.77 -30.65
C PRO A 207 -6.21 -36.31 -30.22
N ASN A 208 -7.39 -35.91 -29.75
CA ASN A 208 -7.59 -34.59 -29.16
C ASN A 208 -7.44 -34.69 -27.63
N SER A 209 -6.20 -34.78 -27.14
CA SER A 209 -5.94 -34.45 -25.74
C SER A 209 -6.21 -32.96 -25.56
N ILE A 210 -7.47 -32.61 -25.27
CA ILE A 210 -7.82 -31.29 -24.74
C ILE A 210 -6.97 -31.14 -23.48
N VAL A 211 -5.95 -30.28 -23.55
CA VAL A 211 -5.12 -29.96 -22.39
C VAL A 211 -6.00 -29.17 -21.44
N THR A 212 -6.65 -29.88 -20.53
CA THR A 212 -7.47 -29.28 -19.50
C THR A 212 -6.55 -28.70 -18.42
N CYS A 213 -6.53 -27.37 -18.31
CA CYS A 213 -5.87 -26.68 -17.22
C CYS A 213 -6.81 -26.59 -16.02
N GLN A 214 -6.27 -26.80 -14.82
CA GLN A 214 -6.99 -26.53 -13.58
C GLN A 214 -6.78 -25.05 -13.24
N ILE A 215 -7.85 -24.25 -13.31
CA ILE A 215 -7.85 -22.84 -12.91
C ILE A 215 -8.54 -22.72 -11.56
N PHE A 216 -7.82 -22.19 -10.56
CA PHE A 216 -8.40 -21.90 -9.26
C PHE A 216 -9.16 -20.56 -9.30
N THR A 217 -10.46 -20.62 -9.03
CA THR A 217 -11.31 -19.43 -8.91
C THR A 217 -11.56 -19.15 -7.43
N CYS A 218 -11.12 -17.99 -6.95
CA CYS A 218 -11.37 -17.58 -5.57
C CYS A 218 -12.84 -17.18 -5.38
N THR A 219 -13.48 -17.71 -4.34
CA THR A 219 -14.86 -17.37 -3.95
C THR A 219 -14.92 -16.58 -2.65
N ALA A 220 -13.90 -16.70 -1.79
CA ALA A 220 -13.82 -15.90 -0.58
C ALA A 220 -12.38 -15.48 -0.28
N TYR A 221 -12.25 -14.24 0.20
CA TYR A 221 -11.00 -13.67 0.66
C TYR A 221 -11.05 -13.45 2.16
N ALA A 222 -9.97 -13.79 2.86
CA ALA A 222 -9.76 -13.30 4.21
C ALA A 222 -8.87 -12.06 4.14
N SER A 223 -9.30 -11.03 4.86
CA SER A 223 -8.51 -9.81 5.04
C SER A 223 -7.72 -9.90 6.34
N GLY A 224 -6.56 -9.26 6.39
CA GLY A 224 -5.76 -9.09 7.60
C GLY A 224 -4.93 -7.82 7.54
N GLY A 225 -4.17 -7.57 8.60
CA GLY A 225 -3.37 -6.34 8.75
C GLY A 225 -4.22 -5.09 8.96
N GLY A 226 -3.69 -3.93 8.56
CA GLY A 226 -4.32 -2.62 8.75
C GLY A 226 -4.27 -2.08 10.17
N ARG A 227 -3.31 -2.54 10.96
CA ARG A 227 -3.13 -2.14 12.36
C ARG A 227 -1.72 -1.65 12.57
N TYR A 228 -1.56 -0.70 13.50
CA TYR A 228 -0.24 -0.33 13.98
C TYR A 228 0.21 -1.30 15.07
N ASP A 229 1.45 -1.73 15.02
CA ASP A 229 2.12 -2.48 16.08
C ASP A 229 2.65 -1.49 17.13
N GLU A 230 2.02 -1.49 18.31
CA GLU A 230 2.35 -0.60 19.41
C GLU A 230 3.78 -0.80 19.94
N THR A 231 4.39 -1.96 19.72
CA THR A 231 5.76 -2.26 20.18
C THR A 231 6.84 -1.54 19.37
N CYS A 232 6.49 -1.06 18.18
CA CYS A 232 7.42 -0.46 17.23
C CYS A 232 7.62 1.06 17.43
N ASN A 233 6.78 1.73 18.24
CA ASN A 233 6.82 3.18 18.49
C ASN A 233 8.10 3.73 19.18
N ARG A 234 9.09 2.88 19.53
CA ARG A 234 10.22 3.28 20.41
C ARG A 234 11.54 3.58 19.71
N ILE A 235 11.61 3.61 18.38
CA ILE A 235 12.89 3.69 17.64
C ILE A 235 12.80 4.63 16.44
N ASN A 236 12.75 5.95 16.68
CA ASN A 236 12.67 6.95 15.60
C ASN A 236 14.01 7.63 15.24
N ASP A 237 15.04 7.61 16.10
CA ASP A 237 16.17 8.54 15.92
C ASP A 237 17.39 8.00 15.13
N TRP A 238 17.52 6.69 14.92
CA TRP A 238 18.80 6.11 14.44
C TRP A 238 18.85 5.73 12.95
N VAL A 239 17.71 5.53 12.28
CA VAL A 239 17.66 4.94 10.92
C VAL A 239 18.10 5.91 9.81
N CYS A 240 18.00 7.22 10.04
CA CYS A 240 18.25 8.25 9.02
C CYS A 240 19.72 8.47 8.65
N GLY A 241 20.67 7.95 9.44
CA GLY A 241 22.10 8.25 9.27
C GLY A 241 22.83 7.43 8.20
N GLY A 242 22.28 6.30 7.77
CA GLY A 242 22.99 5.30 6.94
C GLY A 242 22.68 5.30 5.44
N MET A 243 21.64 6.00 5.00
CA MET A 243 21.18 5.95 3.60
C MET A 243 21.71 7.12 2.75
N PRO A 244 21.75 6.97 1.41
CA PRO A 244 21.97 8.10 0.51
C PRO A 244 20.99 9.23 0.83
N LYS A 245 21.46 10.49 0.83
CA LYS A 245 20.71 11.66 1.33
C LYS A 245 19.26 11.74 0.81
N PHE A 246 19.04 11.40 -0.46
CA PHE A 246 17.71 11.37 -1.06
C PHE A 246 16.78 10.33 -0.39
N TRP A 247 17.22 9.09 -0.30
CA TRP A 247 16.44 8.01 0.33
C TRP A 247 16.31 8.22 1.83
N ALA A 248 17.33 8.78 2.49
CA ALA A 248 17.24 9.18 3.89
C ALA A 248 16.11 10.19 4.10
N TYR A 249 15.98 11.23 3.27
CA TYR A 249 14.88 12.19 3.36
C TYR A 249 13.52 11.51 3.17
N VAL A 250 13.34 10.78 2.08
CA VAL A 250 12.08 10.09 1.75
C VAL A 250 11.68 9.09 2.83
N VAL A 251 12.63 8.30 3.31
CA VAL A 251 12.39 7.29 4.35
C VAL A 251 12.14 7.96 5.69
N CYS A 252 12.86 9.00 6.08
CA CYS A 252 12.67 9.60 7.40
C CYS A 252 11.38 10.43 7.50
N THR A 253 11.03 11.17 6.44
CA THR A 253 9.74 11.87 6.36
C THR A 253 8.58 10.87 6.21
N GLY A 254 8.80 9.77 5.47
CA GLY A 254 7.79 8.75 5.21
C GLY A 254 7.60 7.72 6.33
N VAL A 255 8.63 7.37 7.10
CA VAL A 255 8.57 6.37 8.20
C VAL A 255 7.66 6.85 9.31
N GLU A 256 7.51 8.14 9.54
CA GLU A 256 6.47 8.62 10.47
C GLU A 256 5.03 8.35 9.97
N ALA A 257 4.85 8.04 8.69
CA ALA A 257 3.57 7.62 8.11
C ALA A 257 3.49 6.11 7.88
N TRP A 258 4.61 5.44 7.59
CA TRP A 258 4.69 4.01 7.23
C TRP A 258 5.09 3.09 8.37
N GLY A 259 5.85 3.62 9.33
CA GLY A 259 6.44 2.87 10.42
C GLY A 259 5.38 2.22 11.30
N CYS A 260 5.68 1.01 11.73
CA CYS A 260 4.85 0.22 12.63
C CYS A 260 3.50 -0.20 12.05
N TYR A 261 3.25 0.01 10.76
CA TYR A 261 2.02 -0.40 10.11
C TYR A 261 2.13 -1.83 9.58
N VAL A 262 1.24 -2.72 10.03
CA VAL A 262 1.03 -4.02 9.39
C VAL A 262 0.15 -3.78 8.16
N PRO A 263 0.62 -4.03 6.92
CA PRO A 263 -0.12 -3.70 5.72
C PRO A 263 -1.45 -4.44 5.63
N LYS A 264 -2.51 -3.75 5.17
CA LYS A 264 -3.76 -4.45 4.82
C LYS A 264 -3.48 -5.42 3.68
N TYR A 265 -3.90 -6.66 3.83
CA TYR A 265 -3.75 -7.67 2.79
C TYR A 265 -5.05 -8.46 2.63
N LYS A 266 -5.23 -9.05 1.44
CA LYS A 266 -6.29 -10.02 1.17
C LYS A 266 -5.68 -11.27 0.58
N VAL A 267 -5.92 -12.40 1.25
CA VAL A 267 -5.55 -13.72 0.75
C VAL A 267 -6.82 -14.45 0.39
N CYS A 268 -6.83 -15.11 -0.76
CA CYS A 268 -7.88 -16.08 -1.03
C CYS A 268 -7.90 -17.13 0.09
N VAL A 269 -9.08 -17.52 0.59
CA VAL A 269 -9.24 -18.57 1.61
C VAL A 269 -10.31 -19.59 1.28
N ASN A 270 -11.10 -19.34 0.24
CA ASN A 270 -11.99 -20.33 -0.33
C ASN A 270 -12.08 -20.14 -1.83
N GLY A 271 -12.26 -21.23 -2.56
CA GLY A 271 -12.35 -21.24 -4.01
C GLY A 271 -12.64 -22.63 -4.52
N TYR A 272 -12.65 -22.77 -5.83
CA TYR A 272 -12.81 -24.06 -6.48
C TYR A 272 -11.91 -24.16 -7.70
N TRP A 273 -11.44 -25.36 -7.97
CA TRP A 273 -10.70 -25.66 -9.18
C TRP A 273 -11.68 -25.97 -10.31
N THR A 274 -11.51 -25.28 -11.42
CA THR A 274 -12.27 -25.53 -12.65
C THR A 274 -11.36 -26.11 -13.71
N ALA A 275 -11.85 -27.17 -14.34
CA ALA A 275 -11.30 -27.68 -15.58
C ALA A 275 -11.61 -26.70 -16.71
N ALA A 276 -10.61 -25.92 -17.13
CA ALA A 276 -10.70 -25.07 -18.31
C ALA A 276 -10.05 -25.76 -19.50
N ASN A 277 -10.78 -25.82 -20.62
CA ASN A 277 -10.31 -26.45 -21.86
C ASN A 277 -9.32 -25.58 -22.65
N VAL A 278 -9.05 -24.36 -22.18
CA VAL A 278 -8.11 -23.42 -22.77
C VAL A 278 -7.33 -22.77 -21.62
N CYS A 279 -6.03 -23.05 -21.56
CA CYS A 279 -5.13 -22.38 -20.65
C CYS A 279 -4.86 -20.96 -21.18
N PRO A 280 -4.89 -19.90 -20.34
CA PRO A 280 -4.41 -18.60 -20.79
C PRO A 280 -2.94 -18.74 -21.19
N THR A 281 -2.64 -18.53 -22.47
CA THR A 281 -1.27 -18.48 -22.95
C THR A 281 -0.64 -17.19 -22.42
N MET A 282 0.51 -17.31 -21.74
CA MET A 282 1.28 -16.13 -21.36
C MET A 282 1.76 -15.46 -22.65
N VAL A 283 1.23 -14.28 -22.96
CA VAL A 283 1.91 -13.34 -23.86
C VAL A 283 3.04 -12.75 -23.04
N GLY A 284 4.28 -13.13 -23.40
CA GLY A 284 5.50 -12.57 -22.83
C GLY A 284 5.72 -11.13 -23.21
#